data_AF-A0A3M1YT61-F1
#
_entry.id   AF-A0A3M1YT61-F1
#
_cell.length_a   1.000
_cell.length_b   1.000
_cell.length_c   1.000
_cell.angle_alpha   90.00
_cell.angle_beta   90.00
_cell.angle_gamma   90.00
#
_symmetry.space_group_name_H-M   'P 1'
#
loop_
_entity.id
_entity.type
_entity.pdbx_description
1 polymer ?
#
loop_
_entity_poly.entity_id
_entity_poly.type
_entity_poly.pdbx_seq_one_letter_code
_entity_poly.pdbx_strand_id
1 'polypeptide(L)'
;MMPRRVLWKLSLWGGLLLLALIVAFGVMRAGFLVPTTPPPPLQITPVGAPVVIDGDTYQTASFRAWIPPAWTVVKLSAIGEEERVAFIAPDEQTAIIISHAPLNEPDTRRIEQLAVAGRVVYVALLSAEAPAEDVLALFETVLASIAPVP
;
A
#
# COMPACT_ATOMS: atom_id res chain seq x y z
N MET A 1 -3.90 -62.47 -36.57
CA MET A 1 -5.11 -61.81 -37.12
C MET A 1 -6.19 -61.81 -36.05
N MET A 2 -6.51 -60.65 -35.45
CA MET A 2 -7.62 -60.55 -34.50
C MET A 2 -8.96 -60.53 -35.24
N PRO A 3 -10.00 -61.27 -34.77
CA PRO A 3 -11.30 -61.31 -35.43
C PRO A 3 -11.98 -59.94 -35.34
N ARG A 4 -12.41 -59.40 -36.49
CA ARG A 4 -13.07 -58.08 -36.65
C ARG A 4 -14.22 -57.81 -35.67
N ARG A 5 -14.87 -58.85 -35.13
CA ARG A 5 -15.94 -58.73 -34.13
C ARG A 5 -15.45 -58.25 -32.75
N VAL A 6 -14.18 -58.42 -32.43
CA VAL A 6 -13.58 -57.96 -31.15
C VAL A 6 -13.25 -56.46 -31.19
N LEU A 7 -12.87 -55.93 -32.35
CA LEU A 7 -12.57 -54.50 -32.52
C LEU A 7 -13.79 -53.59 -32.31
N TRP A 8 -14.99 -54.01 -32.74
CA TRP A 8 -16.21 -53.23 -32.53
C TRP A 8 -16.59 -53.13 -31.04
N LYS A 9 -16.47 -54.22 -30.28
CA LYS A 9 -16.78 -54.21 -28.84
C LYS A 9 -15.87 -53.25 -28.08
N LEU A 10 -14.56 -53.23 -28.38
CA LEU A 10 -13.61 -52.33 -27.75
C LEU A 10 -13.92 -50.83 -28.01
N SER A 11 -14.43 -50.51 -29.20
CA SER A 11 -14.84 -49.14 -29.54
C SER A 11 -16.09 -48.67 -28.76
N LEU A 12 -17.07 -49.55 -28.54
CA LEU A 12 -18.26 -49.25 -27.75
C LEU A 12 -17.93 -48.99 -26.28
N TRP A 13 -17.08 -49.83 -25.68
CA TRP A 13 -16.65 -49.65 -24.28
C TRP A 13 -15.80 -48.40 -24.11
N GLY A 14 -14.92 -48.08 -25.07
CA GLY A 14 -14.11 -46.87 -25.06
C GLY A 14 -14.96 -45.59 -25.10
N GLY A 15 -16.00 -45.55 -25.94
CA GLY A 15 -16.93 -44.41 -26.02
C GLY A 15 -17.73 -44.20 -24.74
N LEU A 16 -18.20 -45.28 -24.12
CA LEU A 16 -18.98 -45.21 -22.89
C LEU A 16 -18.14 -44.72 -21.70
N LEU A 17 -16.88 -45.15 -21.61
CA LEU A 17 -15.95 -44.74 -20.56
C LEU A 17 -15.54 -43.27 -20.71
N LEU A 18 -15.33 -42.80 -21.94
CA LEU A 18 -15.07 -41.39 -22.22
C LEU A 18 -16.26 -40.49 -21.84
N LEU A 19 -17.49 -40.90 -22.19
CA LEU A 19 -18.70 -40.17 -21.83
C LEU A 19 -18.86 -40.08 -20.31
N ALA A 20 -18.64 -41.18 -19.59
CA ALA A 20 -18.70 -41.20 -18.13
C ALA A 20 -17.67 -40.25 -17.48
N LEU A 21 -16.46 -40.17 -18.03
CA LEU A 21 -15.43 -39.23 -17.56
C LEU A 21 -15.82 -37.77 -17.78
N ILE A 22 -16.40 -37.43 -18.92
CA ILE A 22 -16.86 -36.06 -19.21
C ILE A 22 -17.97 -35.65 -18.25
N VAL A 23 -18.95 -36.53 -18.00
CA VAL A 23 -20.05 -36.25 -17.07
C VAL A 23 -19.52 -36.10 -15.64
N ALA A 24 -18.62 -36.99 -15.19
CA ALA A 24 -18.02 -36.90 -13.86
C ALA A 24 -17.23 -35.57 -13.69
N PHE A 25 -16.49 -35.16 -14.71
CA PHE A 25 -15.74 -33.89 -14.67
C PHE A 25 -16.65 -32.67 -14.65
N GLY A 26 -17.76 -32.69 -15.41
CA GLY A 26 -18.76 -31.63 -15.42
C GLY A 26 -19.46 -31.46 -14.07
N VAL A 27 -19.86 -32.57 -13.44
CA VAL A 27 -20.50 -32.56 -12.11
C VAL A 27 -19.54 -32.06 -11.03
N MET A 28 -18.26 -32.43 -11.11
CA MET A 28 -17.24 -31.95 -10.15
C MET A 28 -16.98 -30.44 -10.26
N ARG A 29 -17.11 -29.85 -11.45
CA ARG A 29 -16.96 -28.39 -11.67
C ARG A 29 -18.15 -27.58 -11.14
N ALA A 30 -19.37 -28.13 -11.20
CA ALA A 30 -20.57 -27.44 -10.74
C ALA A 30 -20.60 -27.28 -9.20
N GLY A 31 -19.94 -28.16 -8.45
CA GLY A 31 -19.83 -28.07 -6.99
C GLY A 31 -18.92 -26.94 -6.47
N PHE A 32 -18.16 -26.26 -7.35
CA PHE A 32 -17.28 -25.13 -6.98
C PHE A 32 -17.91 -23.76 -7.19
N LEU A 33 -19.18 -23.69 -7.58
CA LEU A 33 -19.96 -22.45 -7.55
C LEU A 33 -20.36 -22.18 -6.10
N VAL A 34 -19.37 -21.80 -5.28
CA VAL A 34 -19.62 -21.29 -3.93
C VAL A 34 -20.44 -20.01 -4.10
N PRO A 35 -21.64 -19.93 -3.50
CA PRO A 35 -22.41 -18.70 -3.50
C PRO A 35 -21.54 -17.59 -2.92
N THR A 36 -21.25 -16.56 -3.72
CA THR A 36 -20.56 -15.37 -3.25
C THR A 36 -21.53 -14.63 -2.33
N THR A 37 -21.49 -14.93 -1.04
CA THR A 37 -22.09 -14.06 -0.03
C THR A 37 -21.40 -12.70 -0.13
N PRO A 38 -22.15 -11.60 -0.32
CA PRO A 38 -21.54 -10.28 -0.29
C PRO A 38 -20.83 -10.12 1.07
N PRO A 39 -19.59 -9.61 1.08
CA PRO A 39 -18.88 -9.40 2.32
C PRO A 39 -19.73 -8.51 3.24
N PRO A 40 -19.69 -8.73 4.57
CA PRO A 40 -20.33 -7.82 5.50
C PRO A 40 -19.90 -6.38 5.19
N PRO A 41 -20.80 -5.40 5.23
CA PRO A 41 -20.41 -4.00 5.07
C PRO A 41 -19.33 -3.70 6.11
N LEU A 42 -18.22 -3.10 5.66
CA LEU A 42 -17.16 -2.67 6.54
C LEU A 42 -17.80 -1.77 7.61
N GLN A 43 -17.80 -2.25 8.86
CA GLN A 43 -18.26 -1.45 9.99
C GLN A 43 -17.41 -0.19 9.99
N ILE A 44 -18.09 0.95 9.91
CA ILE A 44 -17.59 2.33 9.98
C ILE A 44 -16.12 2.37 10.33
N THR A 45 -15.26 2.46 9.32
CA THR A 45 -13.85 2.76 9.54
C THR A 45 -13.83 4.05 10.34
N PRO A 46 -13.25 4.09 11.56
CA PRO A 46 -13.23 5.31 12.34
C PRO A 46 -12.69 6.43 11.46
N VAL A 47 -13.48 7.49 11.31
CA VAL A 47 -13.23 8.57 10.35
C VAL A 47 -11.97 9.30 10.82
N GLY A 48 -10.82 8.86 10.32
CA GLY A 48 -9.60 9.67 10.38
C GLY A 48 -9.81 10.94 9.56
N ALA A 49 -9.12 12.01 9.93
CA ALA A 49 -9.12 13.24 9.13
C ALA A 49 -8.81 12.90 7.66
N PRO A 50 -9.54 13.47 6.70
CA PRO A 50 -9.32 13.19 5.30
C PRO A 50 -7.90 13.64 4.91
N VAL A 51 -7.18 12.74 4.25
CA VAL A 51 -5.95 13.08 3.53
C VAL A 51 -6.36 13.49 2.13
N VAL A 52 -5.97 14.71 1.73
CA VAL A 52 -6.25 15.25 0.40
C VAL A 52 -4.94 15.35 -0.35
N ILE A 53 -4.89 14.73 -1.52
CA ILE A 53 -3.80 14.90 -2.48
C ILE A 53 -4.37 15.67 -3.66
N ASP A 54 -3.87 16.88 -3.88
CA ASP A 54 -4.28 17.77 -4.97
C ASP A 54 -3.05 18.22 -5.77
N GLY A 55 -2.88 17.61 -6.95
CA GLY A 55 -1.68 17.77 -7.77
C GLY A 55 -0.42 17.41 -6.98
N ASP A 56 0.46 18.41 -6.83
CA ASP A 56 1.73 18.29 -6.12
C ASP A 56 1.61 18.69 -4.63
N THR A 57 0.42 18.65 -4.05
CA THR A 57 0.22 19.01 -2.64
C THR A 57 -0.33 17.82 -1.85
N TYR A 58 0.30 17.53 -0.72
CA TYR A 58 -0.23 16.68 0.34
C TYR A 58 -0.85 17.56 1.44
N GLN A 59 -2.10 17.30 1.80
CA GLN A 59 -2.79 18.05 2.84
C GLN A 59 -3.51 17.13 3.82
N THR A 60 -3.38 17.45 5.11
CA THR A 60 -4.07 16.80 6.23
C THR A 60 -4.80 17.86 7.04
N ALA A 61 -5.44 17.45 8.15
CA ALA A 61 -5.98 18.40 9.10
C ALA A 61 -4.89 19.19 9.85
N SER A 62 -3.70 18.59 10.01
CA SER A 62 -2.61 19.17 10.81
C SER A 62 -1.61 19.98 9.98
N PHE A 63 -1.38 19.64 8.72
CA PHE A 63 -0.43 20.39 7.88
C PHE A 63 -0.67 20.24 6.38
N ARG A 64 0.08 21.04 5.62
CA ARG A 64 0.15 21.03 4.16
C ARG A 64 1.62 21.00 3.73
N ALA A 65 1.96 20.15 2.78
CA ALA A 65 3.31 20.02 2.22
C ALA A 65 3.26 19.85 0.70
N TRP A 66 4.29 20.32 0.00
CA TRP A 66 4.47 20.04 -1.42
C TRP A 66 5.06 18.64 -1.61
N ILE A 67 4.65 17.93 -2.65
CA ILE A 67 5.15 16.59 -3.00
C ILE A 67 6.17 16.79 -4.11
N PRO A 68 7.45 16.48 -3.90
CA PRO A 68 8.42 16.60 -4.97
C PRO A 68 8.12 15.64 -6.14
N PRO A 69 8.50 16.00 -7.38
CA PRO A 69 8.21 15.18 -8.55
C PRO A 69 8.78 13.78 -8.41
N ALA A 70 7.97 12.78 -8.75
CA ALA A 70 8.29 11.35 -8.66
C ALA A 70 8.51 10.80 -7.23
N TRP A 71 8.24 11.57 -6.17
CA TRP A 71 8.26 11.05 -4.81
C TRP A 71 6.95 10.32 -4.47
N THR A 72 7.08 9.28 -3.65
CA THR A 72 5.94 8.50 -3.15
C THR A 72 5.57 8.94 -1.75
N VAL A 73 4.28 9.14 -1.48
CA VAL A 73 3.78 9.50 -0.14
C VAL A 73 3.15 8.29 0.53
N VAL A 74 3.61 7.95 1.73
CA VAL A 74 3.14 6.80 2.52
C VAL A 74 2.67 7.28 3.89
N LYS A 75 1.38 7.08 4.20
CA LYS A 75 0.87 7.29 5.55
C LYS A 75 1.41 6.18 6.47
N LEU A 76 2.15 6.56 7.51
CA LEU A 76 2.75 5.64 8.48
C LEU A 76 1.88 5.43 9.74
N SER A 77 0.95 6.35 9.98
CA SER A 77 0.11 6.40 11.17
C SER A 77 -1.18 5.60 11.01
N ALA A 78 -1.55 4.83 12.05
CA ALA A 78 -2.86 4.20 12.12
C ALA A 78 -3.96 5.19 12.55
N ILE A 79 -5.22 4.79 12.46
CA ILE A 79 -6.34 5.62 12.91
C ILE A 79 -6.27 5.78 14.44
N GLY A 80 -6.30 7.02 14.91
CA GLY A 80 -6.18 7.35 16.34
C GLY A 80 -4.75 7.48 16.85
N GLU A 81 -3.74 7.26 16.01
CA GLU A 81 -2.34 7.57 16.31
C GLU A 81 -1.98 9.00 15.88
N GLU A 82 -0.85 9.49 16.42
CA GLU A 82 -0.19 10.71 15.96
C GLU A 82 0.10 10.66 14.46
N GLU A 83 -0.17 11.76 13.77
CA GLU A 83 -0.07 11.81 12.32
C GLU A 83 1.38 11.71 11.88
N ARG A 84 1.67 10.65 11.13
CA ARG A 84 2.98 10.34 10.56
C ARG A 84 2.86 10.01 9.08
N VAL A 85 3.70 10.65 8.27
CA VAL A 85 3.79 10.44 6.82
C VAL A 85 5.26 10.37 6.40
N ALA A 86 5.56 9.52 5.43
CA ALA A 86 6.85 9.46 4.77
C ALA A 86 6.70 9.93 3.31
N PHE A 87 7.59 10.80 2.88
CA PHE A 87 7.85 11.14 1.48
C PHE A 87 9.11 10.39 1.07
N ILE A 88 8.99 9.44 0.15
CA ILE A 88 10.06 8.54 -0.28
C ILE A 88 10.52 8.97 -1.66
N ALA A 89 11.82 9.22 -1.81
CA ALA A 89 12.41 9.62 -3.09
C ALA A 89 12.43 8.46 -4.10
N PRO A 90 12.60 8.74 -5.41
CA PRO A 90 12.64 7.72 -6.46
C PRO A 90 13.76 6.68 -6.32
N ASP A 91 14.82 7.01 -5.58
CA ASP A 91 15.95 6.11 -5.33
C ASP A 91 15.63 5.03 -4.29
N GLU A 92 14.51 5.15 -3.57
CA GLU A 92 14.12 4.33 -2.41
C GLU A 92 15.16 4.29 -1.27
N GLN A 93 16.18 5.15 -1.32
CA GLN A 93 17.23 5.29 -0.32
C GLN A 93 17.01 6.53 0.55
N THR A 94 16.32 7.53 0.02
CA THR A 94 16.04 8.79 0.70
C THR A 94 14.58 8.87 1.11
N ALA A 95 14.32 9.19 2.37
CA ALA A 95 12.96 9.44 2.86
C ALA A 95 12.93 10.63 3.81
N ILE A 96 11.85 11.42 3.73
CA ILE A 96 11.52 12.49 4.66
C ILE A 96 10.31 12.02 5.48
N ILE A 97 10.48 11.88 6.78
CA ILE A 97 9.36 11.55 7.68
C ILE A 97 8.92 12.82 8.38
N ILE A 98 7.64 13.16 8.26
CA ILE A 98 6.98 14.22 9.01
C ILE A 98 6.10 13.56 10.06
N SER A 99 6.29 13.96 11.32
CA SER A 99 5.49 13.52 12.46
C SER A 99 4.93 14.72 13.20
N HIS A 100 3.62 14.69 13.46
CA HIS A 100 2.95 15.58 14.39
C HIS A 100 2.89 14.90 15.76
N ALA A 101 4.04 14.87 16.44
CA ALA A 101 4.14 14.33 17.79
C ALA A 101 4.24 15.48 18.80
N PRO A 102 3.62 15.39 19.98
CA PRO A 102 3.87 16.33 21.06
C PRO A 102 5.33 16.16 21.49
N LEU A 103 6.16 17.13 21.14
CA LEU A 103 7.50 17.20 21.68
C LEU A 103 7.36 17.59 23.15
N ASN A 104 7.96 16.81 24.04
CA ASN A 104 8.00 17.12 25.49
C ASN A 104 8.73 18.44 25.78
N GLU A 105 9.30 19.07 24.75
CA GLU A 105 9.92 20.38 24.78
C GLU A 105 9.08 21.34 23.92
N PRO A 106 8.58 22.44 24.50
CA PRO A 106 7.98 23.50 23.71
C PRO A 106 9.06 24.09 22.78
N ASP A 107 8.74 24.27 21.50
CA ASP A 107 9.61 24.86 20.46
C ASP A 107 10.72 24.02 19.83
N THR A 108 10.71 22.69 19.95
CA THR A 108 11.72 21.90 19.23
C THR A 108 11.34 21.71 17.75
N ARG A 109 12.15 22.28 16.85
CA ARG A 109 12.21 21.91 15.43
C ARG A 109 13.50 21.14 15.23
N ARG A 110 13.43 19.89 14.78
CA ARG A 110 14.64 19.06 14.64
C ARG A 110 14.65 18.32 13.33
N ILE A 111 15.79 18.43 12.64
CA ILE A 111 16.11 17.58 11.49
C ILE A 111 17.17 16.60 11.97
N GLU A 112 16.86 15.31 11.90
CA GLU A 112 17.80 14.24 12.19
C GLU A 112 18.10 13.47 10.91
N GLN A 113 19.37 13.19 10.67
CA GLN A 113 19.79 12.24 9.65
C GLN A 113 20.06 10.90 10.31
N LEU A 114 19.31 9.87 9.91
CA LEU A 114 19.41 8.51 10.40
C LEU A 114 19.86 7.59 9.26
N ALA A 115 20.92 6.82 9.48
CA ALA A 115 21.29 5.75 8.59
C ALA A 115 20.56 4.46 9.01
N VAL A 116 19.60 4.00 8.20
CA VAL A 116 18.82 2.79 8.50
C VAL A 116 19.05 1.77 7.38
N ALA A 117 19.75 0.67 7.68
CA ALA A 117 20.01 -0.42 6.74
C ALA A 117 20.63 0.05 5.39
N GLY A 118 21.52 1.04 5.43
CA GLY A 118 22.16 1.61 4.22
C GLY A 118 21.37 2.72 3.54
N ARG A 119 20.16 3.04 4.03
CA ARG A 119 19.32 4.16 3.57
C ARG A 119 19.59 5.41 4.40
N VAL A 120 19.55 6.58 3.76
CA VAL A 120 19.62 7.87 4.45
C VAL A 120 18.21 8.38 4.69
N VAL A 121 17.77 8.32 5.95
CA VAL A 121 16.47 8.80 6.37
C VAL A 121 16.63 10.17 7.01
N TYR A 122 15.93 11.16 6.49
CA TYR A 122 15.81 12.48 7.12
C TYR A 122 14.51 12.51 7.91
N VAL A 123 14.60 12.67 9.22
CA VAL A 123 13.44 12.79 10.10
C VAL A 123 13.28 14.25 10.45
N ALA A 124 12.14 14.82 10.08
CA ALA A 124 11.74 16.15 10.45
C ALA A 124 10.73 16.05 11.61
N LEU A 125 11.15 16.48 12.78
CA LEU A 125 10.33 16.54 13.99
C LEU A 125 9.85 17.98 14.16
N LEU A 126 8.54 18.14 14.32
CA LEU A 126 7.91 19.42 14.56
C LEU A 126 6.97 19.30 15.76
N SER A 127 6.91 20.34 16.59
CA SER A 127 6.00 20.41 17.73
C SER A 127 4.54 20.39 17.28
N ALA A 128 3.67 19.81 18.11
CA ALA A 128 2.25 19.69 17.82
C ALA A 128 1.51 21.04 17.69
N GLU A 129 2.10 22.13 18.18
CA GLU A 129 1.50 23.48 18.16
C GLU A 129 2.04 24.38 17.04
N ALA A 130 2.91 23.85 16.17
CA ALA A 130 3.52 24.67 15.13
C ALA A 130 2.50 25.07 14.03
N PRO A 131 2.48 26.35 13.61
CA PRO A 131 1.73 26.80 12.44
C PRO A 131 2.05 26.02 11.16
N ALA A 132 1.08 25.88 10.26
CA ALA A 132 1.26 25.15 9.00
C ALA A 132 2.38 25.73 8.10
N GLU A 133 2.61 27.03 8.16
CA GLU A 133 3.70 27.73 7.47
C GLU A 133 5.09 27.31 7.97
N ASP A 134 5.22 27.03 9.26
CA ASP A 134 6.47 26.52 9.85
C ASP A 134 6.76 25.08 9.43
N VAL A 135 5.72 24.26 9.28
CA VAL A 135 5.84 22.89 8.75
C VAL A 135 6.39 22.93 7.32
N LEU A 136 5.81 23.79 6.48
CA LEU A 136 6.22 23.95 5.09
C LEU A 136 7.67 24.43 4.99
N ALA A 137 8.05 25.46 5.74
CA ALA A 137 9.42 25.98 5.75
C ALA A 137 10.44 24.92 6.23
N LEU A 138 10.10 24.12 7.25
CA LEU A 138 10.96 23.02 7.68
C LEU A 138 11.10 21.96 6.59
N PHE A 139 9.99 21.60 5.95
CA PHE A 139 9.99 20.62 4.86
C PHE A 139 10.85 21.08 3.67
N GLU A 140 10.72 22.34 3.25
CA GLU A 140 11.56 22.94 2.22
C GLU A 140 13.04 22.95 2.63
N THR A 141 13.33 23.19 3.91
CA THR A 141 14.69 23.11 4.44
C THR A 141 15.25 21.69 4.35
N VAL A 142 14.45 20.67 4.71
CA VAL A 142 14.85 19.27 4.61
C VAL A 142 15.07 18.87 3.15
N LEU A 143 14.18 19.28 2.25
CA LEU A 143 14.36 19.07 0.82
C LEU A 143 15.64 19.71 0.30
N ALA A 144 15.92 20.95 0.68
CA ALA A 144 17.14 21.65 0.29
C ALA A 144 18.41 21.01 0.89
N SER A 145 18.31 20.32 2.04
CA SER A 145 19.44 19.64 2.67
C SER A 145 19.83 18.33 1.97
N ILE A 146 18.96 17.79 1.10
CA ILE A 146 19.24 16.61 0.30
C ILE A 146 20.06 17.06 -0.92
N ALA A 147 21.37 17.16 -0.73
CA ALA A 147 22.30 17.25 -1.85
C ALA A 147 22.61 15.84 -2.37
N PRO A 148 22.73 15.64 -3.70
CA PRO A 148 23.25 14.40 -4.23
C PRO A 148 24.66 14.15 -3.68
N VAL A 149 24.88 12.98 -3.10
CA VAL A 149 26.23 12.54 -2.72
C VAL A 149 27.00 12.31 -4.03
N PRO A 150 28.14 12.99 -4.26
CA PRO A 150 28.93 12.81 -5.47
C PRO A 150 29.53 11.40 -5.61
#